data_AF-A0A9E7BAV0-F1
#
_entry.id   AF-A0A9E7BAV0-F1
#
_cell.length_a   1.000
_cell.length_b   1.000
_cell.length_c   1.000
_cell.angle_alpha   90.00
_cell.angle_beta   90.00
_cell.angle_gamma   90.00
#
_symmetry.space_group_name_H-M   'P 1'
#
loop_
_entity.id
_entity.type
_entity.pdbx_description
1 polymer ?
#
loop_
_entity_poly.entity_id
_entity_poly.type
_entity_poly.pdbx_seq_one_letter_code
_entity_poly.pdbx_strand_id
1 'polypeptide(L)'
;PLRSACPMNLRTAWAGFRPSDAVLADLARIEEIWSRALTRSGGPFLYGAYSLADVFYAPVCTRLLTYGLPMSDTARAYITEVTRHPAFRRWRAEGLAEDAEVAFYDMAPLQRVPFPEL
;
A
#
# COMPACT_ATOMS: atom_id res chain seq x y z
N PRO A 1 6.12 -7.84 -11.00
CA PRO A 1 5.39 -6.72 -11.64
C PRO A 1 5.21 -5.54 -10.68
N LEU A 2 4.27 -5.60 -9.71
CA LEU A 2 4.03 -4.48 -8.80
C LEU A 2 5.21 -4.19 -7.87
N ARG A 3 5.68 -5.18 -7.11
CA ARG A 3 6.77 -5.00 -6.12
C ARG A 3 8.06 -4.43 -6.74
N SER A 4 8.35 -4.80 -7.99
CA SER A 4 9.55 -4.36 -8.71
C SER A 4 9.40 -2.94 -9.24
N ALA A 5 8.22 -2.57 -9.75
CA ALA A 5 7.95 -1.25 -10.32
C ALA A 5 7.62 -0.19 -9.25
N CYS A 6 7.05 -0.63 -8.13
CA CYS A 6 6.65 0.18 -6.99
C CYS A 6 7.34 -0.34 -5.72
N PRO A 7 8.61 0.04 -5.48
CA PRO A 7 9.23 -0.16 -4.18
C PRO A 7 8.38 0.39 -3.04
N MET A 8 8.48 -0.22 -1.86
CA MET A 8 7.72 0.26 -0.71
C MET A 8 8.38 1.52 -0.14
N ASN A 9 7.59 2.54 0.21
CA ASN A 9 8.07 3.72 0.94
C ASN A 9 7.09 4.10 2.05
N LEU A 10 7.61 4.47 3.23
CA LEU A 10 6.82 4.92 4.39
C LEU A 10 6.94 6.44 4.65
N ARG A 11 7.90 7.09 3.99
CA ARG A 11 8.24 8.51 4.15
C ARG A 11 7.57 9.38 3.09
N THR A 12 7.72 9.00 1.83
CA THR A 12 7.28 9.80 0.67
C THR A 12 6.38 8.99 -0.27
N ALA A 13 5.66 9.72 -1.11
CA ALA A 13 4.94 9.24 -2.27
C ALA A 13 5.44 9.94 -3.53
N TRP A 14 4.89 9.53 -4.67
CA TRP A 14 5.30 9.90 -6.01
C TRP A 14 4.09 10.30 -6.85
N ALA A 15 4.09 11.52 -7.36
CA ALA A 15 3.09 11.98 -8.30
C ALA A 15 3.52 11.72 -9.75
N GLY A 16 2.55 11.41 -10.61
CA GLY A 16 2.77 11.21 -12.04
C GLY A 16 3.24 9.80 -12.43
N PHE A 17 3.29 8.85 -11.49
CA PHE A 17 3.56 7.44 -11.84
C PHE A 17 2.48 6.93 -12.78
N ARG A 18 2.89 6.30 -13.90
CA ARG A 18 1.98 5.66 -14.85
C ARG A 18 2.21 4.15 -14.81
N PRO A 19 1.26 3.35 -14.29
CA PRO A 19 1.43 1.91 -14.23
C PRO A 19 1.42 1.30 -15.64
N SER A 20 2.26 0.30 -15.86
CA SER A 20 2.20 -0.54 -17.07
C SER A 20 1.07 -1.57 -16.96
N ASP A 21 0.69 -2.17 -18.09
CA ASP A 21 -0.33 -3.22 -18.13
C ASP A 21 0.02 -4.41 -17.21
N ALA A 22 1.31 -4.74 -17.08
CA ALA A 22 1.77 -5.78 -16.17
C ALA A 22 1.58 -5.41 -14.68
N VAL A 23 1.69 -4.13 -14.34
CA VAL A 23 1.38 -3.64 -12.98
C VAL A 23 -0.13 -3.67 -12.76
N LEU A 24 -0.93 -3.20 -13.72
CA LEU A 24 -2.39 -3.20 -13.64
C LEU A 24 -2.95 -4.63 -13.51
N ALA A 25 -2.42 -5.60 -14.24
CA ALA A 25 -2.82 -7.00 -14.14
C ALA A 25 -2.49 -7.61 -12.76
N ASP A 26 -1.33 -7.27 -12.18
CA ASP A 26 -0.95 -7.74 -10.84
C ASP A 26 -1.83 -7.10 -9.75
N LEU A 27 -2.16 -5.81 -9.89
CA LEU A 27 -3.11 -5.11 -9.03
C LEU A 27 -4.49 -5.77 -9.06
N ALA A 28 -5.04 -6.01 -10.25
CA ALA A 28 -6.35 -6.64 -10.40
C ALA A 28 -6.41 -8.00 -9.70
N ARG A 29 -5.36 -8.82 -9.84
CA ARG A 29 -5.25 -10.11 -9.16
C ARG A 29 -5.19 -9.96 -7.62
N ILE A 30 -4.46 -8.97 -7.11
CA ILE A 30 -4.39 -8.70 -5.67
C ILE A 30 -5.77 -8.26 -5.13
N GLU A 31 -6.45 -7.36 -5.84
CA GLU A 31 -7.78 -6.89 -5.45
C GLU A 31 -8.82 -8.02 -5.48
N GLU A 32 -8.73 -8.94 -6.44
CA GLU A 32 -9.60 -10.12 -6.45
C GLU A 32 -9.40 -10.99 -5.19
N ILE A 33 -8.14 -11.21 -4.78
CA ILE A 33 -7.80 -11.96 -3.57
C ILE A 33 -8.38 -11.27 -2.33
N TRP A 34 -8.17 -9.96 -2.20
CA TRP A 34 -8.69 -9.19 -1.08
C TRP A 34 -10.22 -9.18 -1.04
N SER A 35 -10.86 -8.90 -2.18
CA SER A 35 -12.32 -8.88 -2.30
C SER A 35 -12.94 -10.21 -1.89
N ARG A 36 -12.37 -11.34 -2.33
CA ARG A 36 -12.84 -12.67 -1.93
C ARG A 36 -12.65 -12.94 -0.44
N ALA A 37 -11.53 -12.52 0.15
CA ALA A 37 -11.26 -12.69 1.57
C ALA A 37 -12.24 -11.86 2.42
N LEU A 38 -12.37 -10.57 2.10
CA LEU A 38 -13.28 -9.63 2.77
C LEU A 38 -14.74 -10.06 2.67
N THR A 39 -15.17 -10.51 1.49
CA THR A 39 -16.54 -11.02 1.29
C THR A 39 -16.81 -12.25 2.16
N ARG A 40 -15.84 -13.15 2.30
CA ARG A 40 -15.98 -14.38 3.11
C ARG A 40 -15.93 -14.11 4.60
N SER A 41 -15.12 -13.16 5.04
CA SER A 41 -14.93 -12.84 6.46
C SER A 41 -15.91 -11.81 7.00
N GLY A 42 -16.53 -11.01 6.11
CA GLY A 42 -17.35 -9.86 6.48
C GLY A 42 -16.54 -8.57 6.73
N GLY A 43 -15.21 -8.61 6.59
CA GLY A 43 -14.33 -7.47 6.91
C GLY A 43 -14.32 -7.14 8.41
N PRO A 44 -13.72 -5.99 8.82
CA PRO A 44 -13.08 -4.98 7.97
C PRO A 44 -11.67 -5.38 7.47
N PHE A 45 -11.03 -6.33 8.12
CA PHE A 45 -9.74 -6.89 7.72
C PHE A 45 -9.92 -8.18 6.91
N LEU A 46 -8.86 -8.68 6.25
CA LEU A 46 -8.97 -9.79 5.29
C LEU A 46 -9.69 -11.01 5.85
N TYR A 47 -9.47 -11.31 7.14
CA TYR A 47 -10.11 -12.40 7.87
C TYR A 47 -10.93 -11.92 9.07
N GLY A 48 -11.53 -10.73 8.96
CA GLY A 48 -12.41 -10.15 9.97
C GLY A 48 -11.63 -9.33 11.00
N ALA A 49 -10.95 -10.01 11.91
CA ALA A 49 -10.04 -9.37 12.87
C ALA A 49 -8.66 -9.11 12.25
N TYR A 50 -7.96 -8.06 12.73
CA TYR A 50 -6.60 -7.76 12.30
C TYR A 50 -5.66 -8.94 12.56
N SER A 51 -4.87 -9.30 11.55
CA SER A 51 -4.09 -10.54 11.55
C SER A 51 -2.75 -10.37 10.82
N LEU A 52 -1.93 -11.42 10.87
CA LEU A 52 -0.69 -11.49 10.10
C LEU A 52 -0.91 -11.35 8.58
N ALA A 53 -2.08 -11.72 8.07
CA ALA A 53 -2.39 -11.51 6.66
C ALA A 53 -2.37 -10.00 6.33
N ASP A 54 -2.95 -9.17 7.18
CA ASP A 54 -3.01 -7.72 6.99
C ASP A 54 -1.63 -7.08 7.15
N VAL A 55 -0.82 -7.57 8.10
CA VAL A 55 0.60 -7.19 8.23
C VAL A 55 1.38 -7.51 6.95
N PHE A 56 1.18 -8.69 6.38
CA PHE A 56 1.87 -9.12 5.16
C PHE A 56 1.47 -8.26 3.95
N TYR A 57 0.21 -7.82 3.88
CA TYR A 57 -0.29 -6.95 2.81
C TYR A 57 -0.09 -5.46 3.07
N ALA A 58 0.34 -5.03 4.26
CA ALA A 58 0.59 -3.62 4.55
C ALA A 58 1.58 -2.95 3.56
N PRO A 59 2.72 -3.57 3.17
CA PRO A 59 3.58 -3.04 2.11
C PRO A 59 2.88 -2.89 0.75
N VAL A 60 1.87 -3.70 0.45
CA VAL A 60 1.11 -3.59 -0.80
C VAL A 60 0.15 -2.41 -0.71
N CYS A 61 -0.53 -2.26 0.44
CA CYS A 61 -1.37 -1.10 0.74
C CYS A 61 -0.60 0.20 0.53
N THR A 62 0.62 0.30 1.07
CA THR A 62 1.43 1.52 0.89
C THR A 62 1.79 1.76 -0.56
N ARG A 63 2.09 0.73 -1.37
CA ARG A 63 2.39 0.91 -2.81
C ARG A 63 1.21 1.52 -3.57
N LEU A 64 -0.01 1.06 -3.27
CA LEU A 64 -1.21 1.62 -3.88
C LEU A 64 -1.37 3.11 -3.54
N LEU A 65 -1.09 3.50 -2.30
CA LEU A 65 -1.13 4.90 -1.86
C LEU A 65 0.00 5.73 -2.46
N THR A 66 1.25 5.30 -2.28
CA THR A 66 2.43 6.12 -2.55
C THR A 66 2.70 6.30 -4.03
N TYR A 67 2.06 5.53 -4.90
CA TYR A 67 2.16 5.69 -6.36
C TYR A 67 0.83 6.14 -6.99
N GLY A 68 -0.19 6.45 -6.17
CA GLY A 68 -1.50 6.88 -6.66
C GLY A 68 -2.13 5.87 -7.62
N LEU A 69 -1.99 4.57 -7.34
CA LEU A 69 -2.47 3.51 -8.24
C LEU A 69 -4.00 3.47 -8.24
N PRO A 70 -4.64 3.14 -9.38
CA PRO A 70 -6.08 2.91 -9.40
C PRO A 70 -6.43 1.74 -8.48
N MET A 71 -7.54 1.86 -7.76
CA MET A 71 -8.02 0.83 -6.84
C MET A 71 -9.54 0.90 -6.70
N SER A 72 -10.18 -0.24 -6.45
CA SER A 72 -11.62 -0.31 -6.13
C SER A 72 -11.95 0.33 -4.78
N ASP A 73 -13.23 0.61 -4.56
CA ASP A 73 -13.72 1.10 -3.26
C ASP A 73 -13.50 0.09 -2.13
N THR A 74 -13.61 -1.21 -2.43
CA THR A 74 -13.30 -2.29 -1.48
C THR A 74 -11.82 -2.26 -1.05
N ALA A 75 -10.90 -2.13 -2.02
CA ALA A 75 -9.48 -2.03 -1.73
C ALA A 75 -9.17 -0.74 -0.96
N ARG A 76 -9.78 0.39 -1.34
CA ARG A 76 -9.65 1.66 -0.61
C ARG A 76 -10.08 1.52 0.84
N ALA A 77 -11.27 0.97 1.11
CA ALA A 77 -11.77 0.76 2.46
C ALA A 77 -10.83 -0.12 3.30
N TYR A 78 -10.38 -1.24 2.75
CA TYR A 78 -9.44 -2.13 3.42
C TYR A 78 -8.10 -1.43 3.73
N ILE A 79 -7.53 -0.70 2.78
CA ILE A 79 -6.28 0.05 2.96
C ILE A 79 -6.44 1.13 4.05
N THR A 80 -7.58 1.82 4.09
CA THR A 80 -7.89 2.79 5.14
C THR A 80 -7.84 2.13 6.52
N GLU A 81 -8.45 0.96 6.69
CA GLU A 81 -8.44 0.23 7.97
C GLU A 81 -7.02 -0.23 8.35
N VAL A 82 -6.25 -0.76 7.40
CA VAL A 82 -4.86 -1.18 7.64
C VAL A 82 -3.97 0.00 8.05
N THR A 83 -4.09 1.14 7.36
CA THR A 83 -3.22 2.30 7.65
C THR A 83 -3.61 3.04 8.92
N ARG A 84 -4.87 2.94 9.36
CA ARG A 84 -5.34 3.47 10.65
C ARG A 84 -4.99 2.56 11.85
N HIS A 85 -4.72 1.27 11.61
CA HIS A 85 -4.39 0.34 12.67
C HIS A 85 -3.16 0.77 13.48
N PRO A 86 -3.19 0.71 14.84
CA PRO A 86 -2.09 1.19 15.69
C PRO A 86 -0.72 0.57 15.37
N ALA A 87 -0.69 -0.73 15.01
CA ALA A 87 0.56 -1.40 14.66
C ALA A 87 1.22 -0.81 13.40
N PHE A 88 0.42 -0.49 12.37
CA PHE A 88 0.94 0.15 11.16
C PHE A 88 1.46 1.55 11.46
N ARG A 89 0.69 2.34 12.21
CA ARG A 89 1.08 3.71 12.59
C ARG A 89 2.37 3.73 13.40
N ARG A 90 2.51 2.79 14.35
CA ARG A 90 3.72 2.60 15.13
C ARG A 90 4.91 2.25 14.25
N TRP A 91 4.76 1.25 13.37
CA TRP A 91 5.83 0.86 12.45
C TRP A 91 6.29 2.01 11.56
N ARG A 92 5.34 2.79 11.01
CA ARG A 92 5.67 3.98 10.22
C ARG A 92 6.40 5.04 11.06
N ALA A 93 5.95 5.31 12.28
CA ALA A 93 6.59 6.28 13.16
C ALA A 93 8.03 5.88 13.51
N GLU A 94 8.25 4.59 13.83
CA GLU A 94 9.59 4.05 14.12
C GLU A 94 10.50 4.17 12.88
N GLY A 95 10.01 3.81 11.69
CA GLY A 95 10.79 3.95 10.46
C GLY A 95 11.11 5.41 10.07
N LEU A 96 10.26 6.37 10.45
CA LEU A 96 10.55 7.79 10.25
C LEU A 96 11.64 8.30 11.20
N ALA A 97 11.74 7.75 12.41
CA ALA A 97 12.70 8.16 13.43
C ALA A 97 14.15 7.76 13.10
N GLU A 98 14.37 6.73 12.26
CA GLU A 98 15.71 6.30 11.84
C GLU A 98 16.41 7.30 10.91
N ASP A 99 15.66 8.24 10.32
CA ASP A 99 16.12 9.29 9.40
C ASP A 99 17.06 8.88 8.25
N ALA A 100 17.10 7.60 7.91
CA ALA A 100 17.87 7.07 6.80
C ALA A 100 17.05 7.10 5.50
N GLU A 101 17.62 7.70 4.46
CA GLU A 101 17.11 7.58 3.08
C GLU A 101 18.01 6.65 2.25
N VAL A 102 17.37 5.76 1.49
CA VAL A 102 18.07 4.85 0.57
C VAL A 102 17.86 5.36 -0.85
N ALA A 103 18.91 5.93 -1.45
CA ALA A 103 18.85 6.52 -2.79
C ALA A 103 18.37 5.56 -3.89
N PHE A 104 18.55 4.25 -3.71
CA PHE A 104 18.04 3.22 -4.62
C PHE A 104 16.52 3.27 -4.82
N TYR A 105 15.76 3.81 -3.86
CA TYR A 105 14.29 3.92 -3.95
C TYR A 105 13.82 5.30 -4.43
N ASP A 106 14.73 6.17 -4.86
CA ASP A 106 14.34 7.40 -5.55
C ASP A 106 13.76 7.07 -6.93
N MET A 107 12.63 7.68 -7.26
CA MET A 107 11.89 7.46 -8.50
C MET A 107 11.97 8.65 -9.46
N ALA A 108 12.99 9.51 -9.36
CA ALA A 108 13.24 10.57 -10.33
C ALA A 108 13.10 10.05 -11.78
N PRO A 109 12.42 10.80 -12.68
CA PRO A 109 12.02 12.20 -12.55
C PRO A 109 10.62 12.41 -11.91
N LEU A 110 10.03 11.40 -11.27
CA LEU A 110 8.74 11.58 -10.59
C LEU A 110 8.83 12.59 -9.46
N GLN A 111 7.77 13.39 -9.29
CA GLN A 111 7.70 14.39 -8.24
C GLN A 111 7.46 13.70 -6.88
N ARG A 112 8.35 13.96 -5.90
CA ARG A 112 8.13 13.59 -4.49
C ARG A 112 6.94 14.37 -3.92
N VAL A 113 6.03 13.68 -3.25
CA VAL A 113 4.91 14.27 -2.50
C VAL A 113 4.79 13.61 -1.12
N PRO A 114 4.18 14.25 -0.12
CA PRO A 114 4.00 13.65 1.20
C PRO A 114 3.29 12.29 1.14
N PHE A 115 3.60 11.39 2.08
CA PHE A 115 2.85 10.14 2.23
C PHE A 115 1.34 10.46 2.38
N PRO A 116 0.43 9.83 1.60
CA PRO A 116 -0.98 10.18 1.62
C PRO A 116 -1.66 9.77 2.92
N GLU A 117 -2.54 10.62 3.43
CA GLU A 117 -3.46 10.30 4.52
C GLU A 117 -4.82 9.89 3.92
N LEU A 118 -5.43 8.81 4.45
CA LEU A 118 -6.75 8.30 4.06
C LEU A 118 -7.78 8.38 5.20
#